data_AF-A0A1J4JG28-F1
#
_entry.id   AF-A0A1J4JG28-F1
#
_cell.length_a   1.000
_cell.length_b   1.000
_cell.length_c   1.000
_cell.angle_alpha   90.00
_cell.angle_beta   90.00
_cell.angle_gamma   90.00
#
_symmetry.space_group_name_H-M   'P 1'
#
loop_
_entity.id
_entity.type
_entity.pdbx_description
1 polymer ?
#
loop_
_entity_poly.entity_id
_entity_poly.type
_entity_poly.pdbx_seq_one_letter_code
_entity_poly.pdbx_strand_id
1 'polypeptide(L)'
;MFDNEDNETVKQYVRDLLKGKIQPMQVPKEVIPRVHHSLDNKKTEAINQGSVDKVRRIQKMQTDLIRAEQRQKDLGAHGSLPPLKRLNSSIAVFSEKQMNEILNDLMNGKPFDPSKSHNIPYLMQFTKDKINNLIKEQKFTEAQEYEDVLRQLPLLSFEAHAENRHAIKVSMLEQLLQQAQESLEQAQEEYEQTIADFDARGAEQRDEIIEKFTEQMNEFDKETEKGPPPQYYKFSHRYLNLRKIQEALVSSKRYEEAATVQEQANQLEKEEREYLENKFYEERYTLRNKINNDFTTNLECLEEQFQRKRTKIVSDFENDIQNKTKSVENCQKKYEQAKKTHQNSTAATLKRSMATKRQQASRSSSKASFVSSSMHGSKYGSKFGSTYESQQSTQRSKSSTLPKKVTVSTQTVKRYAFPSHLQPNSQE
;
A
#
# COMPACT_ATOMS: atom_id res chain seq x y z
N MET A 1 -45.90 5.90 25.85
CA MET A 1 -45.23 6.69 26.92
C MET A 1 -43.80 6.22 27.22
N PHE A 2 -43.33 5.06 26.71
CA PHE A 2 -41.97 4.57 26.94
C PHE A 2 -40.89 5.21 26.03
N ASP A 3 -41.25 5.91 24.95
CA ASP A 3 -40.27 6.44 23.98
C ASP A 3 -39.52 7.70 24.44
N ASN A 4 -39.95 8.35 25.53
CA ASN A 4 -39.32 9.60 26.00
C ASN A 4 -38.09 9.35 26.88
N GLU A 5 -38.11 8.34 27.76
CA GLU A 5 -36.98 8.02 28.64
C GLU A 5 -35.79 7.47 27.84
N ASP A 6 -36.06 6.64 26.84
CA ASP A 6 -35.05 6.12 25.90
C ASP A 6 -34.36 7.24 25.11
N ASN A 7 -35.07 8.31 24.78
CA ASN A 7 -34.49 9.44 24.06
C ASN A 7 -33.59 10.32 24.96
N GLU A 8 -33.93 10.47 26.24
CA GLU A 8 -33.10 11.16 27.23
C GLU A 8 -31.76 10.44 27.44
N THR A 9 -31.78 9.11 27.58
CA THR A 9 -30.56 8.31 27.79
C THR A 9 -29.63 8.35 26.56
N VAL A 10 -30.17 8.23 25.35
CA VAL A 10 -29.39 8.37 24.09
C VAL A 10 -28.73 9.75 24.01
N LYS A 11 -29.48 10.83 24.30
CA LYS A 11 -28.93 12.20 24.30
C LYS A 11 -27.80 12.36 25.32
N GLN A 12 -27.91 11.71 26.48
CA GLN A 12 -26.87 11.75 27.51
C GLN A 12 -25.59 11.03 27.04
N TYR A 13 -25.70 9.84 26.44
CA TYR A 13 -24.55 9.13 25.87
C TYR A 13 -23.84 9.94 24.78
N VAL A 14 -24.60 10.57 23.87
CA VAL A 14 -24.03 11.43 22.81
C VAL A 14 -23.29 12.62 23.42
N ARG A 15 -23.89 13.28 24.41
CA ARG A 15 -23.27 14.41 25.12
C ARG A 15 -21.97 14.01 25.79
N ASP A 16 -21.95 12.86 26.45
CA ASP A 16 -20.79 12.38 27.21
C ASP A 16 -19.69 11.83 26.30
N LEU A 17 -20.02 11.20 25.17
CA LEU A 17 -19.06 10.82 24.12
C LEU A 17 -18.36 12.04 23.51
N LEU A 18 -19.12 13.08 23.15
CA LEU A 18 -18.54 14.30 22.57
C LEU A 18 -17.67 15.10 23.54
N LYS A 19 -17.97 15.00 24.84
CA LYS A 19 -17.15 15.53 25.93
C LYS A 19 -15.96 14.62 26.29
N GLY A 20 -15.88 13.41 25.75
CA GLY A 20 -14.85 12.43 26.07
C GLY A 20 -14.95 11.86 27.49
N LYS A 21 -16.12 11.93 28.12
CA LYS A 21 -16.36 11.41 29.47
C LYS A 21 -16.54 9.90 29.49
N ILE A 22 -17.06 9.34 28.41
CA ILE A 22 -17.35 7.91 28.24
C ILE A 22 -16.57 7.43 27.02
N GLN A 23 -16.00 6.23 27.10
CA GLN A 23 -15.35 5.60 25.95
C GLN A 23 -16.39 4.86 25.09
N PRO A 24 -16.20 4.78 23.75
CA PRO A 24 -17.12 4.06 22.85
C PRO A 24 -17.43 2.60 23.26
N MET A 25 -16.48 1.92 23.91
CA MET A 25 -16.66 0.54 24.40
C MET A 25 -17.63 0.40 25.57
N GLN A 26 -17.94 1.50 26.28
CA GLN A 26 -18.84 1.52 27.44
C GLN A 26 -20.31 1.76 27.04
N VAL A 27 -20.59 2.03 25.77
CA VAL A 27 -21.96 2.21 25.28
C VAL A 27 -22.63 0.83 25.13
N PRO A 28 -23.82 0.61 25.72
CA PRO A 28 -24.53 -0.66 25.59
C PRO A 28 -24.87 -0.98 24.13
N LYS A 29 -24.69 -2.25 23.73
CA LYS A 29 -24.88 -2.73 22.35
C LYS A 29 -26.24 -2.37 21.75
N GLU A 30 -27.29 -2.44 22.56
CA GLU A 30 -28.67 -2.16 22.17
C GLU A 30 -28.89 -0.69 21.77
N VAL A 31 -28.08 0.23 22.31
CA VAL A 31 -28.26 1.67 22.17
C VAL A 31 -27.35 2.26 21.08
N ILE A 32 -26.33 1.52 20.63
CA ILE A 32 -25.36 1.94 19.60
C ILE A 32 -26.03 2.46 18.31
N PRO A 33 -27.01 1.78 17.69
CA PRO A 33 -27.62 2.26 16.45
C PRO A 33 -28.34 3.62 16.63
N ARG A 34 -29.00 3.80 17.78
CA ARG A 34 -29.71 5.05 18.12
C ARG A 34 -28.72 6.19 18.39
N VAL A 35 -27.61 5.91 19.08
CA VAL A 35 -26.51 6.87 19.31
C VAL A 35 -25.89 7.28 17.98
N HIS A 36 -25.70 6.36 17.04
CA HIS A 36 -25.15 6.68 15.71
C HIS A 36 -26.06 7.66 14.96
N HIS A 37 -27.37 7.38 14.92
CA HIS A 37 -28.34 8.27 14.29
C HIS A 37 -28.37 9.65 14.93
N SER A 38 -28.31 9.73 16.27
CA SER A 38 -28.24 11.01 16.96
C SER A 38 -26.92 11.77 16.72
N LEU A 39 -25.80 11.06 16.50
CA LEU A 39 -24.52 11.67 16.11
C LEU A 39 -24.58 12.21 14.67
N ASP A 40 -25.27 11.53 13.76
CA ASP A 40 -25.49 12.03 12.39
C ASP A 40 -26.29 13.34 12.39
N ASN A 41 -27.34 13.43 13.20
CA ASN A 41 -28.10 14.67 13.39
C ASN A 41 -27.22 15.79 13.99
N LYS A 42 -26.34 15.48 14.95
CA LYS A 42 -25.39 16.47 15.48
C LYS A 42 -24.31 16.86 14.48
N LYS A 43 -23.94 15.97 13.56
CA LYS A 43 -23.00 16.24 12.48
C LYS A 43 -23.60 17.20 11.46
N THR A 44 -24.85 17.00 11.04
CA THR A 44 -25.54 17.93 10.13
C THR A 44 -25.74 19.30 10.78
N GLU A 45 -26.11 19.36 12.06
CA GLU A 45 -26.13 20.62 12.83
C GLU A 45 -24.75 21.32 12.83
N ALA A 46 -23.66 20.57 13.04
CA ALA A 46 -22.30 21.13 13.07
C ALA A 46 -21.82 21.60 11.70
N ILE A 47 -22.22 20.92 10.62
CA ILE A 47 -21.97 21.35 9.22
C ILE A 47 -22.70 22.66 8.95
N ASN A 48 -23.98 22.75 9.31
CA ASN A 48 -24.79 23.97 9.14
C ASN A 48 -24.23 25.15 9.96
N GLN A 49 -23.60 24.88 11.11
CA GLN A 49 -22.90 25.89 11.92
C GLN A 49 -21.48 26.22 11.42
N GLY A 50 -20.97 25.56 10.37
CA GLY A 50 -19.62 25.77 9.85
C GLY A 50 -18.49 25.31 10.79
N SER A 51 -18.78 24.46 11.78
CA SER A 51 -17.79 24.08 12.79
C SER A 51 -17.04 22.80 12.41
N VAL A 52 -15.98 22.96 11.61
CA VAL A 52 -15.19 21.84 11.06
C VAL A 52 -14.59 20.93 12.14
N ASP A 53 -14.12 21.49 13.26
CA ASP A 53 -13.53 20.70 14.36
C ASP A 53 -14.56 19.79 15.05
N LYS A 54 -15.79 20.29 15.22
CA LYS A 54 -16.90 19.49 15.77
C LYS A 54 -17.25 18.35 14.83
N VAL A 55 -17.31 18.61 13.51
CA VAL A 55 -17.59 17.58 12.50
C VAL A 55 -16.52 16.48 12.53
N ARG A 56 -15.24 16.85 12.55
CA ARG A 56 -14.14 15.86 12.68
C ARG A 56 -14.22 15.06 13.97
N ARG A 57 -14.55 15.69 15.09
CA ARG A 57 -14.71 15.00 16.38
C ARG A 57 -15.89 14.02 16.35
N ILE A 58 -17.03 14.42 15.79
CA ILE A 58 -18.21 13.55 15.64
C ILE A 58 -17.88 12.35 14.74
N GLN A 59 -17.26 12.58 13.57
CA GLN A 59 -16.84 11.52 12.66
C GLN A 59 -15.89 10.52 13.34
N LYS A 60 -14.91 11.01 14.11
CA LYS A 60 -14.02 10.14 14.87
C LYS A 60 -14.79 9.26 15.87
N MET A 61 -15.75 9.84 16.59
CA MET A 61 -16.59 9.08 17.53
C MET A 61 -17.47 8.04 16.85
N GLN A 62 -18.01 8.34 15.66
CA GLN A 62 -18.76 7.36 14.86
C GLN A 62 -17.87 6.18 14.46
N THR A 63 -16.67 6.43 13.94
CA THR A 63 -15.72 5.36 13.56
C THR A 63 -15.30 4.53 14.78
N ASP A 64 -15.05 5.16 15.92
CA ASP A 64 -14.68 4.45 17.14
C ASP A 64 -15.85 3.64 17.73
N LEU A 65 -17.10 4.09 17.58
CA LEU A 65 -18.31 3.33 17.93
C LEU A 65 -18.48 2.08 17.06
N ILE A 66 -18.26 2.20 15.74
CA ILE A 66 -18.32 1.04 14.82
C ILE A 66 -17.26 0.00 15.18
N ARG A 67 -16.02 0.44 15.46
CA ARG A 67 -14.96 -0.46 15.94
C ARG A 67 -15.29 -1.09 17.28
N ALA A 68 -15.90 -0.34 18.19
CA ALA A 68 -16.33 -0.85 19.49
C ALA A 68 -17.42 -1.93 19.32
N GLU A 69 -18.38 -1.71 18.42
CA GLU A 69 -19.43 -2.69 18.10
C GLU A 69 -18.84 -3.99 17.51
N GLN A 70 -17.89 -3.88 16.57
CA GLN A 70 -17.18 -5.03 16.00
C GLN A 70 -16.45 -5.82 17.10
N ARG A 71 -15.70 -5.14 17.97
CA ARG A 71 -15.02 -5.79 19.10
C ARG A 71 -15.99 -6.43 20.08
N GLN A 72 -17.13 -5.82 20.35
CA GLN A 72 -18.17 -6.43 21.19
C GLN A 72 -18.79 -7.67 20.52
N LYS A 73 -18.91 -7.71 19.18
CA LYS A 73 -19.32 -8.90 18.44
C LYS A 73 -18.27 -10.01 18.54
N ASP A 74 -16.99 -9.69 18.39
CA ASP A 74 -15.90 -10.65 18.51
C ASP A 74 -15.80 -11.22 19.94
N LEU A 75 -15.93 -10.36 20.96
CA LEU A 75 -15.94 -10.78 22.37
C LEU A 75 -17.18 -11.61 22.73
N GLY A 76 -18.35 -11.28 22.16
CA GLY A 76 -19.57 -12.06 22.31
C GLY A 76 -19.48 -13.44 21.65
N ALA A 77 -18.72 -13.58 20.57
CA ALA A 77 -18.47 -14.85 19.90
C ALA A 77 -17.46 -15.74 20.66
N HIS A 78 -16.63 -15.17 21.54
CA HIS A 78 -15.66 -15.89 22.36
C HIS A 78 -16.10 -16.08 23.83
N GLY A 79 -17.32 -15.65 24.20
CA GLY A 79 -17.88 -15.77 25.56
C GLY A 79 -18.20 -17.21 26.00
N SER A 80 -18.28 -18.16 25.07
CA SER A 80 -17.96 -19.55 25.38
C SER A 80 -16.59 -19.83 24.82
N LEU A 81 -15.56 -19.91 25.68
CA LEU A 81 -14.42 -20.75 25.35
C LEU A 81 -15.03 -22.05 24.81
N PRO A 82 -14.75 -22.45 23.55
CA PRO A 82 -15.25 -23.72 23.06
C PRO A 82 -14.88 -24.74 24.15
N PRO A 83 -15.85 -25.53 24.66
CA PRO A 83 -15.54 -26.54 25.65
C PRO A 83 -14.35 -27.25 25.07
N LEU A 84 -13.19 -27.24 25.77
CA LEU A 84 -11.96 -27.82 25.29
C LEU A 84 -12.34 -29.22 24.87
N LYS A 85 -12.60 -29.39 23.56
CA LYS A 85 -12.86 -30.68 22.97
C LYS A 85 -11.51 -31.28 23.20
N ARG A 86 -11.42 -32.12 24.24
CA ARG A 86 -10.35 -33.08 24.37
C ARG A 86 -10.40 -33.75 23.02
N LEU A 87 -9.50 -33.34 22.14
CA LEU A 87 -9.18 -34.06 20.95
C LEU A 87 -8.61 -35.36 21.50
N ASN A 88 -9.52 -36.27 21.87
CA ASN A 88 -9.30 -37.69 21.70
C ASN A 88 -9.22 -37.88 20.18
N SER A 89 -8.19 -37.30 19.57
CA SER A 89 -7.70 -37.83 18.32
C SER A 89 -7.42 -39.27 18.66
N SER A 90 -8.09 -40.18 17.96
CA SER A 90 -7.69 -41.57 17.87
C SER A 90 -6.29 -41.54 17.25
N ILE A 91 -5.28 -41.23 18.04
CA ILE A 91 -3.89 -41.44 17.69
C ILE A 91 -3.86 -42.94 17.43
N ALA A 92 -3.73 -43.30 16.17
CA ALA A 92 -3.72 -44.69 15.75
C ALA A 92 -2.54 -45.36 16.47
N VAL A 93 -2.87 -46.04 17.57
CA VAL A 93 -1.90 -46.80 18.35
C VAL A 93 -1.43 -47.90 17.43
N PHE A 94 -0.12 -47.92 17.15
CA PHE A 94 0.44 -48.98 16.33
C PHE A 94 0.11 -50.34 16.94
N SER A 95 -0.21 -51.30 16.09
CA SER A 95 -0.31 -52.68 16.54
C SER A 95 1.05 -53.14 17.08
N GLU A 96 1.03 -54.09 18.01
CA GLU A 96 2.25 -54.66 18.59
C GLU A 96 3.22 -55.22 17.52
N LYS A 97 2.67 -55.76 16.43
CA LYS A 97 3.45 -56.21 15.27
C LYS A 97 4.23 -55.07 14.61
N GLN A 98 3.58 -53.92 14.39
CA GLN A 98 4.21 -52.74 13.81
C GLN A 98 5.26 -52.13 14.74
N MET A 99 5.02 -52.12 16.06
CA MET A 99 6.01 -51.66 17.04
C MET A 99 7.26 -52.56 17.03
N ASN A 100 7.07 -53.87 16.96
CA ASN A 100 8.17 -54.83 16.84
C ASN A 100 8.96 -54.66 15.54
N GLU A 101 8.27 -54.44 14.42
CA GLU A 101 8.91 -54.19 13.12
C GLU A 101 9.77 -52.91 13.16
N ILE A 102 9.24 -51.81 13.70
CA ILE A 102 9.96 -50.55 13.85
C ILE A 102 11.18 -50.71 14.78
N LEU A 103 11.04 -51.45 15.89
CA LEU A 103 12.17 -51.71 16.78
C LEU A 103 13.24 -52.58 16.12
N ASN A 104 12.85 -53.62 15.39
CA ASN A 104 13.79 -54.44 14.64
C ASN A 104 14.51 -53.61 13.57
N ASP A 105 13.80 -52.71 12.89
CA ASP A 105 14.40 -51.79 11.92
C ASP A 105 15.42 -50.84 12.58
N LEU A 106 15.10 -50.31 13.76
CA LEU A 106 16.02 -49.49 14.56
C LEU A 106 17.24 -50.28 15.04
N MET A 107 17.06 -51.53 15.48
CA MET A 107 18.18 -52.42 15.86
C MET A 107 19.10 -52.69 14.67
N ASN A 108 18.51 -52.87 13.47
CA ASN A 108 19.23 -53.05 12.22
C ASN A 108 19.87 -51.75 11.68
N GLY A 109 19.76 -50.64 12.42
CA GLY A 109 20.33 -49.35 12.04
C GLY A 109 19.64 -48.71 10.84
N LYS A 110 18.38 -49.04 10.55
CA LYS A 110 17.60 -48.31 9.56
C LYS A 110 17.20 -46.94 10.14
N PRO A 111 17.22 -45.87 9.32
CA PRO A 111 16.83 -44.55 9.78
C PRO A 111 15.35 -44.56 10.21
N PHE A 112 15.06 -43.91 11.34
CA PHE A 112 13.71 -43.75 11.82
C PHE A 112 12.95 -42.77 10.92
N ASP A 113 11.73 -43.15 10.51
CA ASP A 113 10.86 -42.27 9.72
C ASP A 113 10.29 -41.15 10.61
N PRO A 114 10.57 -39.86 10.32
CA PRO A 114 10.07 -38.72 11.10
C PRO A 114 8.54 -38.71 11.21
N SER A 115 7.84 -39.24 10.21
CA SER A 115 6.37 -39.32 10.15
C SER A 115 5.79 -40.17 11.30
N LYS A 116 6.59 -41.09 11.85
CA LYS A 116 6.20 -41.99 12.96
C LYS A 116 6.60 -41.44 14.33
N SER A 117 7.16 -40.24 14.41
CA SER A 117 7.68 -39.65 15.64
C SER A 117 6.65 -39.48 16.75
N HIS A 118 5.37 -39.32 16.41
CA HIS A 118 4.31 -39.19 17.41
C HIS A 118 4.14 -40.45 18.27
N ASN A 119 4.61 -41.60 17.78
CA ASN A 119 4.50 -42.89 18.47
C ASN A 119 5.73 -43.24 19.33
N ILE A 120 6.74 -42.38 19.37
CA ILE A 120 7.97 -42.61 20.16
C ILE A 120 7.68 -42.84 21.65
N PRO A 121 6.79 -42.10 22.34
CA PRO A 121 6.48 -42.39 23.74
C PRO A 121 5.96 -43.82 23.98
N TYR A 122 5.12 -44.32 23.06
CA TYR A 122 4.60 -45.69 23.11
C TYR A 122 5.70 -46.72 22.79
N LEU A 123 6.53 -46.45 21.79
CA LEU A 123 7.72 -47.26 21.47
C LEU A 123 8.68 -47.33 22.66
N MET A 124 8.91 -46.23 23.39
CA MET A 124 9.77 -46.22 24.57
C MET A 124 9.19 -47.11 25.68
N GLN A 125 7.89 -47.04 25.93
CA GLN A 125 7.24 -47.88 26.94
C GLN A 125 7.28 -49.36 26.53
N PHE A 126 6.92 -49.66 25.28
CA PHE A 126 6.97 -51.01 24.73
C PHE A 126 8.39 -51.61 24.76
N THR A 127 9.41 -50.80 24.47
CA THR A 127 10.82 -51.24 24.55
C THR A 127 11.23 -51.57 25.98
N LYS A 128 10.81 -50.78 26.98
CA LYS A 128 11.07 -51.07 28.40
C LYS A 128 10.45 -52.40 28.82
N ASP A 129 9.20 -52.62 28.42
CA ASP A 129 8.48 -53.86 28.75
C ASP A 129 9.15 -55.07 28.08
N LYS A 130 9.62 -54.91 26.84
CA LYS A 130 10.37 -55.94 26.11
C LYS A 130 11.73 -56.25 26.75
N ILE A 131 12.47 -55.23 27.18
CA ILE A 131 13.73 -55.39 27.94
C ILE A 131 13.49 -56.19 29.22
N ASN A 132 12.46 -55.82 29.99
CA ASN A 132 12.12 -56.51 31.23
C ASN A 132 11.78 -57.99 31.00
N ASN A 133 11.09 -58.31 29.90
CA ASN A 133 10.78 -59.70 29.54
C ASN A 133 12.04 -60.48 29.13
N LEU A 134 12.94 -59.90 28.33
CA LEU A 134 14.20 -60.53 27.94
C LEU A 134 15.15 -60.77 29.12
N ILE A 135 15.14 -59.88 30.13
CA ILE A 135 15.88 -60.07 31.38
C ILE A 135 15.35 -61.27 32.16
N LYS A 136 14.02 -61.44 32.25
CA LYS A 136 13.41 -62.62 32.90
C LYS A 136 13.77 -63.92 32.19
N GLU A 137 13.89 -63.87 30.87
CA GLU A 137 14.32 -65.01 30.02
C GLU A 137 15.84 -65.24 30.01
N GLN A 138 16.63 -64.45 30.75
CA GLN A 138 18.11 -64.51 30.78
C GLN A 138 18.80 -64.24 29.43
N LYS A 139 18.14 -63.57 28.48
CA LYS A 139 18.70 -63.17 27.18
C LYS A 139 19.35 -61.79 27.26
N PHE A 140 20.44 -61.68 28.02
CA PHE A 140 21.05 -60.38 28.35
C PHE A 140 21.64 -59.64 27.14
N THR A 141 22.12 -60.36 26.12
CA THR A 141 22.68 -59.74 24.92
C THR A 141 21.64 -59.00 24.10
N GLU A 142 20.47 -59.63 23.88
CA GLU A 142 19.35 -59.00 23.19
C GLU A 142 18.79 -57.84 24.02
N ALA A 143 18.66 -58.01 25.34
CA ALA A 143 18.21 -56.95 26.23
C ALA A 143 19.10 -55.69 26.15
N GLN A 144 20.43 -55.86 26.05
CA GLN A 144 21.36 -54.75 25.88
C GLN A 144 21.19 -54.02 24.54
N GLU A 145 20.87 -54.74 23.45
CA GLU A 145 20.60 -54.13 22.14
C GLU A 145 19.32 -53.27 22.18
N TYR A 146 18.26 -53.76 22.85
CA TYR A 146 17.05 -52.96 23.07
C TYR A 146 17.28 -51.77 24.02
N GLU A 147 18.12 -51.91 25.03
CA GLU A 147 18.54 -50.80 25.92
C GLU A 147 19.25 -49.69 25.11
N ASP A 148 20.13 -50.06 24.18
CA ASP A 148 20.81 -49.12 23.30
C ASP A 148 19.81 -48.39 22.37
N VAL A 149 18.80 -49.09 21.84
CA VAL A 149 17.70 -48.47 21.08
C VAL A 149 16.86 -47.54 21.95
N LEU A 150 16.54 -47.94 23.19
CA LEU A 150 15.78 -47.13 24.13
C LEU A 150 16.48 -45.80 24.43
N ARG A 151 17.83 -45.78 24.50
CA ARG A 151 18.62 -44.56 24.66
C ARG A 151 18.60 -43.66 23.42
N GLN A 152 18.43 -44.23 22.23
CA GLN A 152 18.37 -43.48 20.97
C GLN A 152 16.98 -42.86 20.71
N LEU A 153 15.90 -43.51 21.16
CA LEU A 153 14.52 -43.05 20.92
C LEU A 153 14.24 -41.60 21.37
N PRO A 154 14.65 -41.12 22.56
CA PRO A 154 14.50 -39.72 22.96
C PRO A 154 15.23 -38.74 22.02
N LEU A 155 16.42 -39.11 21.52
CA LEU A 155 17.19 -38.27 20.60
C LEU A 155 16.47 -38.15 19.25
N LEU A 156 15.96 -39.26 18.73
CA LEU A 156 15.16 -39.29 17.50
C LEU A 156 13.87 -38.46 17.63
N SER A 157 13.21 -38.51 18.80
CA SER A 157 12.05 -37.65 19.07
C SER A 157 12.42 -36.17 19.05
N PHE A 158 13.53 -35.79 19.69
CA PHE A 158 14.00 -34.42 19.68
C PHE A 158 14.35 -33.94 18.27
N GLU A 159 15.02 -34.78 17.47
CA GLU A 159 15.38 -34.47 16.08
C GLU A 159 14.14 -34.30 15.19
N ALA A 160 13.18 -35.23 15.25
CA ALA A 160 11.93 -35.13 14.49
C ALA A 160 11.09 -33.91 14.91
N HIS A 161 11.06 -33.57 16.21
CA HIS A 161 10.43 -32.32 16.66
C HIS A 161 11.17 -31.07 16.17
N ALA A 162 12.50 -31.07 16.12
CA ALA A 162 13.27 -29.96 15.57
C ALA A 162 12.99 -29.80 14.06
N GLU A 163 13.02 -30.90 13.30
CA GLU A 163 12.71 -30.92 11.86
C GLU A 163 11.30 -30.40 11.58
N ASN A 164 10.29 -30.91 12.30
CA ASN A 164 8.92 -30.44 12.15
C ASN A 164 8.78 -28.94 12.49
N ARG A 165 9.45 -28.44 13.53
CA ARG A 165 9.47 -27.00 13.83
C ARG A 165 10.09 -26.18 12.69
N HIS A 166 11.16 -26.68 12.08
CA HIS A 166 11.76 -26.04 10.91
C HIS A 166 10.83 -26.09 9.69
N ALA A 167 10.16 -27.22 9.43
CA ALA A 167 9.22 -27.38 8.34
C ALA A 167 8.01 -26.42 8.47
N ILE A 168 7.40 -26.35 9.67
CA ILE A 168 6.32 -25.41 9.96
C ILE A 168 6.78 -23.96 9.75
N LYS A 169 7.99 -23.62 10.21
CA LYS A 169 8.55 -22.28 10.02
C LYS A 169 8.77 -21.94 8.54
N VAL A 170 9.24 -22.88 7.74
CA VAL A 170 9.40 -22.71 6.28
C VAL A 170 8.04 -22.48 5.63
N SER A 171 7.05 -23.33 5.93
CA SER A 171 5.69 -23.19 5.38
C SER A 171 5.03 -21.86 5.78
N MET A 172 5.19 -21.41 7.03
CA MET A 172 4.68 -20.10 7.46
C MET A 172 5.35 -18.94 6.71
N LEU A 173 6.67 -19.01 6.50
CA LEU A 173 7.41 -17.96 5.77
C LEU A 173 7.09 -17.95 4.29
N GLU A 174 6.78 -19.10 3.71
CA GLU A 174 6.31 -19.24 2.34
C GLU A 174 4.95 -18.55 2.14
N GLN A 175 3.99 -18.81 3.03
CA GLN A 175 2.70 -18.10 3.03
C GLN A 175 2.86 -16.59 3.19
N LEU A 176 3.75 -16.15 4.09
CA LEU A 176 4.02 -14.72 4.28
C LEU A 176 4.67 -14.08 3.04
N LEU A 177 5.56 -14.82 2.36
CA LEU A 177 6.17 -14.37 1.12
C LEU A 177 5.12 -14.21 0.02
N GLN A 178 4.23 -15.20 -0.13
CA GLN A 178 3.14 -15.15 -1.09
C GLN A 178 2.22 -13.94 -0.83
N GLN A 179 1.80 -13.73 0.41
CA GLN A 179 0.98 -12.57 0.78
C GLN A 179 1.68 -11.23 0.49
N ALA A 180 3.00 -11.15 0.72
CA ALA A 180 3.77 -9.95 0.42
C ALA A 180 3.87 -9.70 -1.09
N GLN A 181 3.97 -10.76 -1.91
CA GLN A 181 3.99 -10.68 -3.36
C GLN A 181 2.63 -10.25 -3.93
N GLU A 182 1.54 -10.88 -3.48
CA GLU A 182 0.17 -10.49 -3.85
C GLU A 182 -0.11 -9.03 -3.49
N SER A 183 0.35 -8.58 -2.31
CA SER A 183 0.19 -7.18 -1.89
C SER A 183 1.01 -6.20 -2.73
N LEU A 184 2.13 -6.62 -3.31
CA LEU A 184 2.94 -5.82 -4.23
C LEU A 184 2.25 -5.71 -5.59
N GLU A 185 1.78 -6.84 -6.13
CA GLU A 185 1.06 -6.91 -7.41
C GLU A 185 -0.21 -6.04 -7.38
N GLN A 186 -1.03 -6.18 -6.33
CA GLN A 186 -2.21 -5.33 -6.13
C GLN A 186 -1.88 -3.84 -6.13
N ALA A 187 -0.77 -3.43 -5.50
CA ALA A 187 -0.37 -2.02 -5.47
C ALA A 187 0.12 -1.52 -6.85
N GLN A 188 0.68 -2.40 -7.68
CA GLN A 188 1.07 -2.08 -9.06
C GLN A 188 -0.17 -1.93 -9.95
N GLU A 189 -1.13 -2.85 -9.85
CA GLU A 189 -2.40 -2.77 -10.58
C GLU A 189 -3.21 -1.52 -10.18
N GLU A 190 -3.32 -1.25 -8.88
CA GLU A 190 -3.98 -0.04 -8.37
C GLU A 190 -3.32 1.24 -8.87
N TYR A 191 -1.98 1.27 -8.96
CA TYR A 191 -1.24 2.40 -9.52
C TYR A 191 -1.58 2.62 -11.00
N GLU A 192 -1.50 1.57 -11.82
CA GLU A 192 -1.80 1.65 -13.25
C GLU A 192 -3.23 2.11 -13.51
N GLN A 193 -4.19 1.53 -12.80
CA GLN A 193 -5.60 1.92 -12.90
C GLN A 193 -5.81 3.37 -12.47
N THR A 194 -5.23 3.79 -11.34
CA THR A 194 -5.40 5.15 -10.82
C THR A 194 -4.81 6.19 -11.77
N ILE A 195 -3.68 5.91 -12.40
CA ILE A 195 -3.07 6.80 -13.39
C ILE A 195 -3.91 6.86 -14.66
N ALA A 196 -4.37 5.72 -15.18
CA ALA A 196 -5.24 5.69 -16.35
C ALA A 196 -6.53 6.48 -16.13
N ASP A 197 -7.20 6.27 -15.00
CA ASP A 197 -8.42 6.99 -14.62
C ASP A 197 -8.16 8.50 -14.41
N PHE A 198 -6.96 8.86 -13.92
CA PHE A 198 -6.58 10.26 -13.74
C PHE A 198 -6.31 10.94 -15.10
N ASP A 199 -5.57 10.29 -15.97
CA ASP A 199 -5.21 10.80 -17.30
C ASP A 199 -6.47 10.91 -18.19
N ALA A 200 -7.39 9.94 -18.12
CA ALA A 200 -8.69 10.00 -18.82
C ALA A 200 -9.54 11.20 -18.39
N ARG A 201 -9.71 11.41 -17.07
CA ARG A 201 -10.42 12.58 -16.53
C ARG A 201 -9.74 13.90 -16.90
N GLY A 202 -8.41 13.90 -17.00
CA GLY A 202 -7.65 15.07 -17.46
C GLY A 202 -7.92 15.40 -18.92
N ALA A 203 -8.00 14.38 -19.78
CA ALA A 203 -8.36 14.55 -21.18
C ALA A 203 -9.79 15.10 -21.33
N GLU A 204 -10.77 14.53 -20.64
CA GLU A 204 -12.16 14.99 -20.67
C GLU A 204 -12.29 16.48 -20.28
N GLN A 205 -11.65 16.89 -19.18
CA GLN A 205 -11.69 18.29 -18.74
C GLN A 205 -11.01 19.25 -19.72
N ARG A 206 -9.94 18.80 -20.38
CA ARG A 206 -9.26 19.59 -21.41
C ARG A 206 -10.17 19.76 -22.63
N ASP A 207 -10.80 18.68 -23.08
CA ASP A 207 -11.69 18.69 -24.23
C ASP A 207 -12.92 19.59 -23.98
N GLU A 208 -13.51 19.54 -22.78
CA GLU A 208 -14.61 20.45 -22.39
C GLU A 208 -14.22 21.93 -22.49
N ILE A 209 -12.99 22.28 -22.12
CA ILE A 209 -12.49 23.67 -22.18
C ILE A 209 -12.25 24.09 -23.63
N ILE A 210 -11.71 23.19 -24.45
CA ILE A 210 -11.51 23.43 -25.89
C ILE A 210 -12.86 23.60 -26.60
N GLU A 211 -13.85 22.78 -26.27
CA GLU A 211 -15.20 22.86 -26.85
C GLU A 211 -15.85 24.21 -26.52
N LYS A 212 -15.89 24.60 -25.23
CA LYS A 212 -16.44 25.90 -24.80
C LYS A 212 -15.75 27.09 -25.45
N PHE A 213 -14.43 27.01 -25.60
CA PHE A 213 -13.67 28.06 -26.30
C PHE A 213 -13.99 28.11 -27.79
N THR A 214 -14.14 26.96 -28.44
CA THR A 214 -14.51 26.87 -29.84
C THR A 214 -15.91 27.46 -30.06
N GLU A 215 -16.87 27.16 -29.18
CA GLU A 215 -18.20 27.77 -29.20
C GLU A 215 -18.13 29.30 -29.03
N GLN A 216 -17.35 29.78 -28.06
CA GLN A 216 -17.16 31.21 -27.82
C GLN A 216 -16.54 31.91 -29.03
N MET A 217 -15.55 31.29 -29.69
CA MET A 217 -14.95 31.81 -30.91
C MET A 217 -15.93 31.85 -32.07
N ASN A 218 -16.72 30.79 -32.25
CA ASN A 218 -17.74 30.74 -33.29
C ASN A 218 -18.82 31.82 -33.08
N GLU A 219 -19.23 32.08 -31.84
CA GLU A 219 -20.18 33.15 -31.54
C GLU A 219 -19.55 34.53 -31.77
N PHE A 220 -18.29 34.72 -31.38
CA PHE A 220 -17.54 35.94 -31.62
C PHE A 220 -17.38 36.24 -33.12
N ASP A 221 -17.07 35.24 -33.93
CA ASP A 221 -16.91 35.39 -35.38
C ASP A 221 -18.26 35.71 -36.03
N LYS A 222 -19.35 35.00 -35.66
CA LYS A 222 -20.72 35.30 -36.11
C LYS A 222 -21.19 36.71 -35.76
N GLU A 223 -20.79 37.25 -34.61
CA GLU A 223 -21.11 38.62 -34.23
C GLU A 223 -20.30 39.63 -35.07
N THR A 224 -19.03 39.32 -35.35
CA THR A 224 -18.15 40.18 -36.15
C THR A 224 -18.58 40.25 -37.61
N GLU A 225 -19.05 39.15 -38.19
CA GLU A 225 -19.56 39.08 -39.56
C GLU A 225 -20.78 39.97 -39.83
N LYS A 226 -21.52 40.35 -38.79
CA LYS A 226 -22.67 41.28 -38.91
C LYS A 226 -22.24 42.74 -39.15
N GLY A 227 -20.95 43.04 -39.01
CA GLY A 227 -20.40 44.38 -39.15
C GLY A 227 -20.67 45.30 -37.95
N PRO A 228 -20.24 46.58 -38.02
CA PRO A 228 -20.41 47.52 -36.93
C PRO A 228 -21.90 47.79 -36.67
N PRO A 229 -22.37 47.70 -35.41
CA PRO A 229 -23.77 47.99 -35.11
C PRO A 229 -24.07 49.47 -35.40
N PRO A 230 -25.31 49.84 -35.78
CA PRO A 230 -25.66 51.22 -36.12
C PRO A 230 -25.29 52.26 -35.05
N GLN A 231 -25.31 51.85 -33.78
CA GLN A 231 -24.94 52.69 -32.63
C GLN A 231 -23.45 53.05 -32.56
N TYR A 232 -22.60 52.31 -33.30
CA TYR A 232 -21.17 52.55 -33.39
C TYR A 232 -20.85 53.79 -34.24
N TYR A 233 -21.72 54.12 -35.20
CA TYR A 233 -21.54 55.27 -36.09
C TYR A 233 -21.87 56.60 -35.38
N LYS A 234 -20.89 57.11 -34.64
CA LYS A 234 -20.94 58.44 -34.01
C LYS A 234 -20.17 59.44 -34.86
N PHE A 235 -20.86 59.98 -35.87
CA PHE A 235 -20.29 60.99 -36.77
C PHE A 235 -19.88 62.26 -36.02
N SER A 236 -18.89 62.96 -36.57
CA SER A 236 -18.38 64.19 -36.00
C SER A 236 -19.42 65.31 -36.00
N HIS A 237 -19.24 66.26 -35.10
CA HIS A 237 -20.09 67.45 -35.05
C HIS A 237 -20.05 68.27 -36.36
N ARG A 238 -18.92 68.23 -37.08
CA ARG A 238 -18.74 68.91 -38.37
C ARG A 238 -19.68 68.33 -39.43
N TYR A 239 -19.75 67.01 -39.54
CA TYR A 239 -20.68 66.33 -40.44
C TYR A 239 -22.14 66.67 -40.10
N LEU A 240 -22.50 66.56 -38.81
CA LEU A 240 -23.87 66.86 -38.35
C LEU A 240 -24.27 68.32 -38.64
N ASN A 241 -23.34 69.25 -38.52
CA ASN A 241 -23.58 70.66 -38.86
C ASN A 241 -23.76 70.87 -40.35
N LEU A 242 -22.96 70.23 -41.21
CA LEU A 242 -23.14 70.29 -42.67
C LEU A 242 -24.52 69.77 -43.09
N ARG A 243 -25.00 68.68 -42.49
CA ARG A 243 -26.37 68.15 -42.73
C ARG A 243 -27.46 69.14 -42.29
N LYS A 244 -27.31 69.78 -41.13
CA LYS A 244 -28.25 70.83 -40.67
C LYS A 244 -28.26 72.05 -41.59
N ILE A 245 -27.08 72.50 -42.05
CA ILE A 245 -26.95 73.61 -43.01
C ILE A 245 -27.62 73.23 -44.34
N GLN A 246 -27.38 72.01 -44.82
CA GLN A 246 -28.03 71.47 -46.01
C GLN A 246 -29.56 71.52 -45.89
N GLU A 247 -30.14 71.01 -44.80
CA GLU A 247 -31.59 71.06 -44.54
C GLU A 247 -32.14 72.49 -44.53
N ALA A 248 -31.42 73.43 -43.91
CA ALA A 248 -31.77 74.85 -43.90
C ALA A 248 -31.71 75.50 -45.29
N LEU A 249 -30.71 75.17 -46.12
CA LEU A 249 -30.59 75.67 -47.49
C LEU A 249 -31.70 75.12 -48.41
N VAL A 250 -32.07 73.85 -48.23
CA VAL A 250 -33.18 73.23 -48.97
C VAL A 250 -34.52 73.87 -48.60
N SER A 251 -34.76 74.09 -47.30
CA SER A 251 -36.00 74.74 -46.84
C SER A 251 -36.11 76.20 -47.27
N SER A 252 -34.98 76.90 -47.44
CA SER A 252 -34.91 78.26 -48.01
C SER A 252 -34.86 78.31 -49.55
N LYS A 253 -34.98 77.17 -50.23
CA LYS A 253 -34.99 77.03 -51.71
C LYS A 253 -33.69 77.45 -52.41
N ARG A 254 -32.55 77.44 -51.72
CA ARG A 254 -31.21 77.73 -52.29
C ARG A 254 -30.53 76.45 -52.73
N TYR A 255 -30.97 75.89 -53.86
CA TYR A 255 -30.61 74.52 -54.25
C TYR A 255 -29.17 74.34 -54.71
N GLU A 256 -28.57 75.33 -55.39
CA GLU A 256 -27.17 75.24 -55.85
C GLU A 256 -26.19 75.15 -54.67
N GLU A 257 -26.39 76.00 -53.66
CA GLU A 257 -25.58 75.96 -52.45
C GLU A 257 -25.83 74.68 -51.65
N ALA A 258 -27.09 74.24 -51.54
CA ALA A 258 -27.42 72.97 -50.90
C ALA A 258 -26.72 71.78 -51.57
N ALA A 259 -26.57 71.78 -52.90
CA ALA A 259 -25.88 70.71 -53.63
C ALA A 259 -24.38 70.66 -53.28
N THR A 260 -23.70 71.81 -53.23
CA THR A 260 -22.28 71.86 -52.83
C THR A 260 -22.05 71.41 -51.39
N VAL A 261 -22.91 71.82 -50.45
CA VAL A 261 -22.86 71.37 -49.05
C VAL A 261 -23.19 69.88 -48.93
N GLN A 262 -24.12 69.36 -49.74
CA GLN A 262 -24.44 67.93 -49.79
C GLN A 262 -23.25 67.10 -50.27
N GLU A 263 -22.54 67.53 -51.31
CA GLU A 263 -21.34 66.85 -51.80
C GLU A 263 -20.25 66.79 -50.72
N GLN A 264 -19.99 67.92 -50.05
CA GLN A 264 -19.05 67.99 -48.93
C GLN A 264 -19.48 67.09 -47.75
N ALA A 265 -20.77 67.08 -47.41
CA ALA A 265 -21.31 66.22 -46.36
C ALA A 265 -21.20 64.74 -46.71
N ASN A 266 -21.48 64.36 -47.96
CA ASN A 266 -21.37 62.98 -48.44
C ASN A 266 -19.91 62.50 -48.47
N GLN A 267 -18.97 63.36 -48.87
CA GLN A 267 -17.55 63.04 -48.84
C GLN A 267 -17.08 62.80 -47.40
N LEU A 268 -17.40 63.71 -46.49
CA LEU A 268 -17.02 63.57 -45.08
C LEU A 268 -17.70 62.36 -44.42
N GLU A 269 -18.95 62.06 -44.78
CA GLU A 269 -19.65 60.86 -44.31
C GLU A 269 -18.94 59.58 -44.73
N LYS A 270 -18.48 59.51 -45.99
CA LYS A 270 -17.75 58.35 -46.51
C LYS A 270 -16.44 58.14 -45.75
N GLU A 271 -15.66 59.22 -45.59
CA GLU A 271 -14.37 59.19 -44.88
C GLU A 271 -14.54 58.78 -43.40
N GLU A 272 -15.50 59.39 -42.69
CA GLU A 272 -15.76 59.06 -41.28
C GLU A 272 -16.33 57.66 -41.11
N ARG A 273 -17.18 57.20 -42.05
CA ARG A 273 -17.72 55.84 -42.02
C ARG A 273 -16.63 54.80 -42.19
N GLU A 274 -15.74 54.97 -43.16
CA GLU A 274 -14.60 54.08 -43.40
C GLU A 274 -13.66 54.05 -42.19
N TYR A 275 -13.35 55.22 -41.62
CA TYR A 275 -12.55 55.32 -40.40
C TYR A 275 -13.19 54.57 -39.22
N LEU A 276 -14.50 54.77 -38.98
CA LEU A 276 -15.21 54.11 -37.89
C LEU A 276 -15.31 52.59 -38.11
N GLU A 277 -15.47 52.14 -39.34
CA GLU A 277 -15.50 50.73 -39.69
C GLU A 277 -14.14 50.06 -39.45
N ASN A 278 -13.04 50.68 -39.90
CA ASN A 278 -11.68 50.19 -39.63
C ASN A 278 -11.42 50.12 -38.12
N LYS A 279 -11.79 51.17 -37.38
CA LYS A 279 -11.64 51.21 -35.92
C LYS A 279 -12.41 50.08 -35.23
N PHE A 280 -13.63 49.78 -35.69
CA PHE A 280 -14.43 48.67 -35.16
C PHE A 280 -13.69 47.33 -35.34
N TYR A 281 -13.17 47.06 -36.53
CA TYR A 281 -12.45 45.79 -36.78
C TYR A 281 -11.12 45.70 -36.03
N GLU A 282 -10.40 46.82 -35.84
CA GLU A 282 -9.22 46.86 -34.96
C GLU A 282 -9.59 46.53 -33.50
N GLU A 283 -10.67 47.12 -32.98
CA GLU A 283 -11.18 46.81 -31.64
C GLU A 283 -11.60 45.33 -31.53
N ARG A 284 -12.26 44.76 -32.55
CA ARG A 284 -12.58 43.32 -32.58
C ARG A 284 -11.34 42.44 -32.65
N TYR A 285 -10.34 42.81 -33.44
CA TYR A 285 -9.08 42.08 -33.53
C TYR A 285 -8.33 42.04 -32.18
N THR A 286 -8.22 43.18 -31.51
CA THR A 286 -7.61 43.24 -30.17
C THR A 286 -8.38 42.41 -29.14
N LEU A 287 -9.71 42.44 -29.20
CA LEU A 287 -10.56 41.63 -28.33
C LEU A 287 -10.40 40.13 -28.59
N ARG A 288 -10.34 39.70 -29.86
CA ARG A 288 -10.09 38.30 -30.23
C ARG A 288 -8.76 37.80 -29.66
N ASN A 289 -7.69 38.59 -29.82
CA ASN A 289 -6.37 38.28 -29.26
C ASN A 289 -6.41 38.16 -27.75
N LYS A 290 -7.18 39.02 -27.07
CA LYS A 290 -7.37 38.92 -25.62
C LYS A 290 -8.03 37.59 -25.24
N ILE A 291 -9.11 37.20 -25.92
CA ILE A 291 -9.80 35.93 -25.65
C ILE A 291 -8.87 34.73 -25.90
N ASN A 292 -8.07 34.76 -26.98
CA ASN A 292 -7.07 33.72 -27.27
C ASN A 292 -6.00 33.62 -26.18
N ASN A 293 -5.50 34.76 -25.68
CA ASN A 293 -4.51 34.78 -24.59
C ASN A 293 -5.11 34.27 -23.28
N ASP A 294 -6.33 34.70 -22.94
CA ASP A 294 -7.04 34.25 -21.74
C ASP A 294 -7.29 32.73 -21.81
N PHE A 295 -7.64 32.20 -22.97
CA PHE A 295 -7.78 30.75 -23.18
C PHE A 295 -6.46 30.00 -23.02
N THR A 296 -5.39 30.46 -23.67
CA THR A 296 -4.07 29.82 -23.62
C THR A 296 -3.55 29.77 -22.18
N THR A 297 -3.63 30.90 -21.46
CA THR A 297 -3.21 30.97 -20.05
C THR A 297 -4.06 30.09 -19.13
N ASN A 298 -5.37 29.98 -19.37
CA ASN A 298 -6.24 29.09 -18.63
C ASN A 298 -5.87 27.60 -18.86
N LEU A 299 -5.60 27.24 -20.12
CA LEU A 299 -5.21 25.88 -20.49
C LEU A 299 -3.85 25.50 -19.90
N GLU A 300 -2.86 26.40 -19.95
CA GLU A 300 -1.55 26.19 -19.30
C GLU A 300 -1.68 26.02 -17.78
N CYS A 301 -2.51 26.83 -17.12
CA CYS A 301 -2.76 26.74 -15.69
C CYS A 301 -3.41 25.39 -15.33
N LEU A 302 -4.36 24.93 -16.14
CA LEU A 302 -4.99 23.63 -15.99
C LEU A 302 -3.95 22.49 -16.12
N GLU A 303 -3.17 22.50 -17.21
CA GLU A 303 -2.14 21.50 -17.46
C GLU A 303 -1.11 21.44 -16.32
N GLU A 304 -0.66 22.59 -15.82
CA GLU A 304 0.27 22.63 -14.70
C GLU A 304 -0.35 22.05 -13.41
N GLN A 305 -1.62 22.36 -13.14
CA GLN A 305 -2.33 21.79 -12.00
C GLN A 305 -2.47 20.26 -12.10
N PHE A 306 -2.81 19.75 -13.29
CA PHE A 306 -2.87 18.32 -13.57
C PHE A 306 -1.51 17.66 -13.40
N GLN A 307 -0.47 18.24 -13.97
CA GLN A 307 0.88 17.70 -13.88
C GLN A 307 1.39 17.64 -12.43
N ARG A 308 1.10 18.66 -11.62
CA ARG A 308 1.43 18.67 -10.18
C ARG A 308 0.70 17.55 -9.43
N LYS A 309 -0.60 17.37 -9.69
CA LYS A 309 -1.41 16.29 -9.09
C LYS A 309 -0.91 14.92 -9.53
N ARG A 310 -0.65 14.73 -10.82
CA ARG A 310 -0.11 13.50 -11.41
C ARG A 310 1.23 13.12 -10.78
N THR A 311 2.16 14.06 -10.72
CA THR A 311 3.48 13.87 -10.09
C THR A 311 3.35 13.44 -8.63
N LYS A 312 2.40 14.03 -7.89
CA LYS A 312 2.12 13.63 -6.52
C LYS A 312 1.62 12.19 -6.44
N ILE A 313 0.63 11.81 -7.26
CA ILE A 313 0.09 10.44 -7.31
C ILE A 313 1.23 9.46 -7.61
N VAL A 314 2.02 9.72 -8.66
CA VAL A 314 3.17 8.88 -9.02
C VAL A 314 4.13 8.72 -7.86
N SER A 315 4.53 9.81 -7.21
CA SER A 315 5.47 9.76 -6.08
C SER A 315 4.90 8.98 -4.89
N ASP A 316 3.62 9.16 -4.57
CA ASP A 316 2.97 8.45 -3.46
C ASP A 316 2.95 6.92 -3.72
N PHE A 317 2.61 6.49 -4.94
CA PHE A 317 2.62 5.07 -5.33
C PHE A 317 4.02 4.49 -5.47
N GLU A 318 4.98 5.22 -6.04
CA GLU A 318 6.38 4.78 -6.12
C GLU A 318 6.95 4.48 -4.72
N ASN A 319 6.64 5.33 -3.74
CA ASN A 319 7.05 5.11 -2.36
C ASN A 319 6.39 3.86 -1.76
N ASP A 320 5.10 3.63 -2.01
CA ASP A 320 4.39 2.45 -1.51
C ASP A 320 4.91 1.15 -2.16
N ILE A 321 5.03 1.13 -3.49
CA ILE A 321 5.61 0.01 -4.25
C ILE A 321 7.02 -0.29 -3.77
N GLN A 322 7.85 0.74 -3.53
CA GLN A 322 9.21 0.55 -3.01
C GLN A 322 9.20 -0.08 -1.61
N ASN A 323 8.28 0.34 -0.73
CA ASN A 323 8.14 -0.22 0.61
C ASN A 323 7.68 -1.69 0.57
N LYS A 324 6.70 -2.02 -0.29
CA LYS A 324 6.22 -3.38 -0.52
C LYS A 324 7.31 -4.27 -1.13
N THR A 325 8.08 -3.76 -2.09
CA THR A 325 9.24 -4.45 -2.68
C THR A 325 10.27 -4.82 -1.61
N LYS A 326 10.64 -3.87 -0.73
CA LYS A 326 11.52 -4.14 0.42
C LYS A 326 10.93 -5.19 1.37
N SER A 327 9.62 -5.19 1.57
CA SER A 327 8.93 -6.22 2.37
C SER A 327 9.07 -7.62 1.76
N VAL A 328 8.86 -7.75 0.45
CA VAL A 328 9.06 -9.00 -0.31
C VAL A 328 10.51 -9.47 -0.18
N GLU A 329 11.49 -8.61 -0.43
CA GLU A 329 12.91 -8.96 -0.29
C GLU A 329 13.27 -9.46 1.13
N ASN A 330 12.72 -8.81 2.16
CA ASN A 330 12.93 -9.19 3.54
C ASN A 330 12.30 -10.55 3.87
N CYS A 331 11.09 -10.81 3.37
CA CYS A 331 10.42 -12.11 3.52
C CYS A 331 11.19 -13.21 2.79
N GLN A 332 11.66 -12.94 1.57
CA GLN A 332 12.45 -13.87 0.77
C GLN A 332 13.77 -14.22 1.45
N LYS A 333 14.51 -13.23 1.98
CA LYS A 333 15.74 -13.47 2.75
C LYS A 333 15.49 -14.37 3.97
N LYS A 334 14.40 -14.14 4.71
CA LYS A 334 14.01 -14.96 5.87
C LYS A 334 13.62 -16.39 5.45
N TYR A 335 12.87 -16.53 4.37
CA TYR A 335 12.48 -17.83 3.81
C TYR A 335 13.70 -18.64 3.38
N GLU A 336 14.62 -18.05 2.62
CA GLU A 336 15.85 -18.71 2.17
C GLU A 336 16.74 -19.13 3.35
N GLN A 337 16.86 -18.28 4.38
CA GLN A 337 17.58 -18.64 5.59
C GLN A 337 16.92 -19.82 6.32
N ALA A 338 15.58 -19.81 6.47
CA ALA A 338 14.84 -20.90 7.12
C ALA A 338 14.96 -22.21 6.32
N LYS A 339 14.87 -22.14 4.99
CA LYS A 339 15.03 -23.27 4.08
C LYS A 339 16.42 -23.89 4.18
N LYS A 340 17.49 -23.07 4.21
CA LYS A 340 18.85 -23.53 4.46
C LYS A 340 19.00 -24.21 5.82
N THR A 341 18.38 -23.65 6.88
CA THR A 341 18.42 -24.30 8.21
C THR A 341 17.72 -25.65 8.23
N HIS A 342 16.58 -25.78 7.55
CA HIS A 342 15.84 -27.04 7.42
C HIS A 342 16.62 -28.09 6.60
N GLN A 343 17.26 -27.68 5.50
CA GLN A 343 18.12 -28.57 4.70
C GLN A 343 19.36 -29.02 5.49
N ASN A 344 19.95 -28.13 6.28
CA ASN A 344 21.08 -28.48 7.13
C ASN A 344 20.68 -29.40 8.29
N SER A 345 19.49 -29.22 8.90
CA SER A 345 19.00 -30.11 9.94
C SER A 345 18.72 -31.51 9.40
N THR A 346 18.05 -31.61 8.26
CA THR A 346 17.77 -32.90 7.59
C THR A 346 19.06 -33.62 7.19
N ALA A 347 20.02 -32.90 6.58
CA ALA A 347 21.34 -33.45 6.24
C ALA A 347 22.14 -33.89 7.47
N ALA A 348 22.03 -33.18 8.61
CA ALA A 348 22.67 -33.56 9.86
C ALA A 348 22.06 -34.85 10.45
N THR A 349 20.73 -34.99 10.42
CA THR A 349 20.02 -36.21 10.83
C THR A 349 20.46 -37.42 10.00
N LEU A 350 20.52 -37.27 8.66
CA LEU A 350 21.00 -38.30 7.74
C LEU A 350 22.47 -38.69 8.00
N LYS A 351 23.34 -37.72 8.29
CA LYS A 351 24.76 -38.01 8.60
C LYS A 351 24.89 -38.76 9.92
N ARG A 352 24.09 -38.42 10.95
CA ARG A 352 24.08 -39.15 12.22
C ARG A 352 23.62 -40.58 12.04
N SER A 353 22.52 -40.82 11.32
CA SER A 353 22.00 -42.18 11.09
C SER A 353 23.01 -43.08 10.36
N MET A 354 23.78 -42.52 9.43
CA MET A 354 24.84 -43.26 8.72
C MET A 354 26.07 -43.53 9.62
N ALA A 355 26.39 -42.62 10.54
CA ALA A 355 27.49 -42.80 11.49
C ALA A 355 27.18 -43.89 12.54
N THR A 356 25.95 -43.96 13.07
CA THR A 356 25.52 -45.03 13.98
C THR A 356 25.61 -46.40 13.31
N LYS A 357 25.19 -46.50 12.04
CA LYS A 357 25.32 -47.74 11.26
C LYS A 357 26.77 -48.22 11.13
N ARG A 358 27.71 -47.28 10.95
CA ARG A 358 29.15 -47.59 10.83
C ARG A 358 29.75 -48.06 12.16
N GLN A 359 29.34 -47.48 13.29
CA GLN A 359 29.77 -47.92 14.63
C GLN A 359 29.26 -49.32 14.97
N GLN A 360 28.00 -49.65 14.63
CA GLN A 360 27.43 -50.99 14.84
C GLN A 360 28.11 -52.06 13.96
N ALA A 361 28.42 -51.75 12.70
CA ALA A 361 29.17 -52.65 11.81
C ALA A 361 30.61 -52.91 12.32
N SER A 362 31.26 -51.93 12.94
CA SER A 362 32.61 -52.10 13.52
C SER A 362 32.62 -52.92 14.81
N ARG A 363 31.53 -52.91 15.58
CA ARG A 363 31.38 -53.71 16.83
C ARG A 363 31.08 -55.19 16.56
N SER A 364 30.47 -55.51 15.43
CA SER A 364 30.21 -56.89 15.02
C SER A 364 31.47 -57.57 14.45
N SER A 365 32.38 -56.83 13.80
CA SER A 365 33.65 -57.41 13.31
C SER A 365 34.71 -57.59 14.40
N SER A 366 34.70 -56.77 15.45
CA SER A 366 35.69 -56.84 16.55
C SER A 366 35.42 -57.96 17.57
N LYS A 367 34.24 -58.61 17.53
CA LYS A 367 33.99 -59.86 18.28
C LYS A 367 34.68 -61.09 17.66
N ALA A 368 35.14 -61.01 16.41
CA ALA A 368 35.82 -62.14 15.74
C ALA A 368 37.35 -62.16 15.91
N SER A 369 37.97 -61.08 16.40
CA SER A 369 39.44 -60.92 16.42
C SER A 369 40.08 -60.85 17.81
N PHE A 370 39.34 -61.12 18.90
CA PHE A 370 39.85 -61.05 20.28
C PHE A 370 40.29 -62.41 20.85
N VAL A 371 40.90 -63.27 20.03
CA VAL A 371 41.62 -64.50 20.47
C VAL A 371 42.97 -64.58 19.78
N SER A 372 43.79 -63.53 19.86
CA SER A 372 45.24 -63.60 19.68
C SER A 372 45.82 -62.18 19.73
N SER A 373 46.37 -61.78 20.88
CA SER A 373 47.61 -60.99 20.97
C SER A 373 47.83 -60.56 22.41
N SER A 374 48.63 -61.38 23.08
CA SER A 374 49.31 -61.14 24.33
C SER A 374 50.57 -60.31 24.06
N MET A 375 50.87 -59.38 24.99
CA MET A 375 52.18 -58.82 25.33
C MET A 375 52.93 -57.88 24.38
N HIS A 376 53.19 -56.68 24.93
CA HIS A 376 54.28 -55.69 24.73
C HIS A 376 53.63 -54.31 24.55
N GLY A 377 53.99 -53.23 25.23
CA GLY A 377 55.10 -52.91 26.12
C GLY A 377 55.05 -51.39 26.33
N SER A 378 55.47 -50.98 27.53
CA SER A 378 55.69 -49.61 28.00
C SER A 378 56.20 -48.60 26.94
N LYS A 379 55.70 -47.35 26.96
CA LYS A 379 56.55 -46.17 27.27
C LYS A 379 55.80 -44.83 27.31
N TYR A 380 56.23 -44.05 28.29
CA TYR A 380 55.97 -42.65 28.61
C TYR A 380 56.10 -41.68 27.42
N GLY A 381 55.27 -40.63 27.44
CA GLY A 381 55.35 -39.53 26.47
C GLY A 381 54.54 -38.31 26.89
N SER A 382 54.92 -37.69 28.01
CA SER A 382 54.50 -36.33 28.39
C SER A 382 55.04 -35.32 27.38
N LYS A 383 54.16 -34.55 26.73
CA LYS A 383 54.49 -33.23 26.17
C LYS A 383 53.29 -32.29 26.28
N PHE A 384 53.35 -31.43 27.30
CA PHE A 384 52.65 -30.16 27.38
C PHE A 384 53.05 -29.30 26.17
N GLY A 385 52.07 -28.90 25.36
CA GLY A 385 52.20 -27.93 24.28
C GLY A 385 51.12 -26.88 24.43
N SER A 386 51.40 -25.86 25.24
CA SER A 386 50.62 -24.64 25.36
C SER A 386 51.15 -23.65 24.33
N THR A 387 50.32 -23.22 23.38
CA THR A 387 50.62 -22.06 22.53
C THR A 387 49.34 -21.49 21.90
N TYR A 388 48.98 -20.29 22.41
CA TYR A 388 48.34 -19.14 21.77
C TYR A 388 47.15 -19.33 20.81
N GLU A 389 46.02 -18.67 21.11
CA GLU A 389 45.38 -17.81 20.09
C GLU A 389 44.50 -16.68 20.67
N SER A 390 45.02 -15.46 20.51
CA SER A 390 44.38 -14.19 20.18
C SER A 390 42.91 -13.94 20.57
N GLN A 391 42.70 -13.11 21.60
CA GLN A 391 41.46 -12.35 21.78
C GLN A 391 41.58 -11.02 21.01
N GLN A 392 40.81 -10.89 19.93
CA GLN A 392 40.47 -9.62 19.31
C GLN A 392 38.95 -9.53 19.13
N SER A 393 38.45 -8.29 19.07
CA SER A 393 37.08 -7.87 18.80
C SER A 393 36.16 -7.79 20.03
N THR A 394 35.36 -6.75 20.26
CA THR A 394 35.19 -5.45 19.60
C THR A 394 34.44 -4.57 20.59
N GLN A 395 34.96 -3.37 20.87
CA GLN A 395 34.21 -2.34 21.57
C GLN A 395 33.04 -1.89 20.69
N ARG A 396 31.82 -2.05 21.23
CA ARG A 396 30.57 -1.64 20.59
C ARG A 396 30.32 -0.17 20.90
N SER A 397 30.92 0.71 20.10
CA SER A 397 30.65 2.15 20.11
C SER A 397 29.23 2.42 19.62
N LYS A 398 28.41 3.00 20.49
CA LYS A 398 27.08 3.53 20.17
C LYS A 398 27.26 4.88 19.47
N SER A 399 27.24 4.90 18.13
CA SER A 399 27.11 6.14 17.37
C SER A 399 25.63 6.46 17.18
N SER A 400 25.10 7.38 18.00
CA SER A 400 23.80 8.01 17.78
C SER A 400 23.93 9.06 16.68
N THR A 401 23.70 8.64 15.44
CA THR A 401 23.63 9.57 14.30
C THR A 401 22.22 10.15 14.24
N LEU A 402 22.06 11.37 14.74
CA LEU A 402 20.88 12.20 14.53
C LEU A 402 20.71 12.47 13.02
N PRO A 403 19.49 12.39 12.46
CA PRO A 403 19.26 12.76 11.08
C PRO A 403 19.44 14.28 10.91
N LYS A 404 20.40 14.66 10.07
CA LYS A 404 20.55 16.04 9.58
C LYS A 404 19.28 16.43 8.86
N LYS A 405 18.62 17.49 9.34
CA LYS A 405 17.56 18.21 8.62
C LYS A 405 18.14 18.70 7.30
N VAL A 406 17.69 18.13 6.19
CA VAL A 406 17.92 18.67 4.85
C VAL A 406 16.90 19.79 4.66
N THR A 407 17.34 21.03 4.83
CA THR A 407 16.61 22.21 4.35
C THR A 407 16.79 22.30 2.84
N VAL A 408 15.77 21.87 2.10
CA VAL A 408 15.70 22.12 0.65
C VAL A 408 15.29 23.58 0.46
N SER A 409 16.25 24.42 0.09
CA SER A 409 16.01 25.79 -0.36
C SER A 409 15.57 25.73 -1.82
N THR A 410 14.28 25.92 -2.08
CA THR A 410 13.75 26.13 -3.43
C THR A 410 13.56 27.62 -3.67
N GLN A 411 14.63 28.30 -4.05
CA GLN A 411 14.54 29.54 -4.83
C GLN A 411 15.10 29.28 -6.22
N THR A 412 14.21 28.90 -7.14
CA THR A 412 14.46 28.99 -8.58
C THR A 412 13.54 30.06 -9.13
N VAL A 413 14.03 31.30 -9.13
CA VAL A 413 13.46 32.41 -9.90
C VAL A 413 13.80 32.13 -11.37
N LYS A 414 12.90 31.47 -12.09
CA LYS A 414 12.97 31.41 -13.56
C LYS A 414 12.51 32.76 -14.10
N ARG A 415 13.47 33.61 -14.48
CA ARG A 415 13.21 34.76 -15.36
C ARG A 415 12.93 34.21 -16.76
N TYR A 416 11.67 34.18 -17.16
CA TYR A 416 11.31 33.98 -18.56
C TYR A 416 11.56 35.29 -19.30
N ALA A 417 12.56 35.27 -20.19
CA ALA A 417 12.72 36.28 -21.22
C ALA A 417 11.68 35.99 -22.31
N PHE A 418 10.76 36.93 -22.53
CA PHE A 418 9.85 36.90 -23.67
C PHE A 418 10.65 37.12 -24.97
N PRO A 419 10.59 36.23 -25.97
CA PRO A 419 11.09 36.54 -27.29
C PRO A 419 10.08 37.46 -28.00
N SER A 420 10.44 38.73 -28.14
CA SER A 420 9.79 39.66 -29.06
C SER A 420 10.23 39.35 -30.48
N HIS A 421 9.43 38.62 -31.26
CA HIS A 421 9.52 38.65 -32.71
C HIS A 421 8.13 38.55 -33.35
N LEU A 422 7.55 39.73 -33.60
CA LEU A 422 6.60 39.93 -34.69
C LEU A 422 7.44 40.35 -35.90
N GLN A 423 7.41 39.55 -36.97
CA GLN A 423 7.59 40.03 -38.32
C GLN A 423 6.32 39.69 -39.11
N PRO A 424 5.65 40.67 -39.74
CA PRO A 424 4.60 40.38 -40.70
C PRO A 424 5.26 39.98 -42.03
N ASN A 425 4.99 38.76 -42.49
CA ASN A 425 5.20 38.39 -43.89
C ASN A 425 4.07 38.99 -44.72
N SER A 426 4.42 39.99 -45.53
CA SER A 426 3.64 40.46 -46.67
C SER A 426 4.16 39.77 -47.93
N GLN A 427 3.34 38.91 -48.54
CA GLN A 427 3.34 38.35 -49.92
C GLN A 427 2.20 37.30 -49.93
N GLU A 428 1.19 37.30 -50.79
CA GLU A 428 0.97 37.84 -52.14
C GLU A 428 -0.42 38.51 -52.28
#